data_AF-B7WRP5-F1
#
_entry.id   AF-B7WRP5-F1
#
_cell.length_a   1.000
_cell.length_b   1.000
_cell.length_c   1.000
_cell.angle_alpha   90.00
_cell.angle_beta   90.00
_cell.angle_gamma   90.00
#
_symmetry.space_group_name_H-M   'P 1'
#
loop_
_entity.id
_entity.type
_entity.pdbx_description
1 polymer ?
#
loop_
_entity_poly.entity_id
_entity_poly.type
_entity_poly.pdbx_seq_one_letter_code
_entity_poly.pdbx_strand_id
1 'polypeptide(L)'
;MASCAYCNTRILFGGKRDGDRRYCNEKCLHQGLLSDAASQLSPADVQAHIFRVHKGNCPKCDGPGPVDVHTSYRVYSVVMMTSWSSRPLVACARCGTKQKIGDTVFSLFLGWWGLPWGILMTPVQLTRNLMAFGKTPDPETPSPALEQVLRSHLAAQLLANQQQAASQPGNYR
;
A
#
# COMPACT_ATOMS: atom_id res chain seq x y z
N MET A 1 -11.22 34.73 -4.83
CA MET A 1 -11.48 33.33 -4.45
C MET A 1 -10.20 32.54 -4.61
N ALA A 2 -9.77 31.80 -3.58
CA ALA A 2 -8.58 30.95 -3.68
C ALA A 2 -8.97 29.57 -4.25
N SER A 3 -8.12 28.97 -5.07
CA SER A 3 -8.21 27.57 -5.49
C SER A 3 -7.46 26.67 -4.52
N CYS A 4 -7.91 25.42 -4.41
CA CYS A 4 -7.20 24.37 -3.70
C CYS A 4 -5.95 23.97 -4.51
N ALA A 5 -4.77 24.01 -3.89
CA ALA A 5 -3.50 23.66 -4.52
C ALA A 5 -3.39 22.19 -4.95
N TYR A 6 -4.24 21.30 -4.39
CA TYR A 6 -4.26 19.88 -4.73
C TYR A 6 -5.36 19.52 -5.74
N CYS A 7 -6.63 19.83 -5.45
CA CYS A 7 -7.76 19.40 -6.28
C CYS A 7 -8.26 20.48 -7.27
N ASN A 8 -7.62 21.65 -7.30
CA ASN A 8 -7.96 22.82 -8.14
C ASN A 8 -9.39 23.39 -7.96
N THR A 9 -10.20 22.85 -7.05
CA THR A 9 -11.55 23.35 -6.76
C THR A 9 -11.49 24.73 -6.08
N ARG A 10 -12.49 25.59 -6.34
CA ARG A 10 -12.62 26.89 -5.66
C ARG A 10 -12.98 26.69 -4.19
N ILE A 11 -12.24 27.34 -3.30
CA ILE A 11 -12.51 27.35 -1.86
C ILE A 11 -13.58 28.40 -1.59
N LEU A 12 -14.79 27.94 -1.28
CA LEU A 12 -15.95 28.80 -1.04
C LEU A 12 -16.00 29.31 0.42
N PHE A 13 -15.63 28.46 1.39
CA PHE A 13 -15.54 28.82 2.81
C PHE A 13 -14.50 27.94 3.52
N GLY A 14 -13.81 28.48 4.52
CA GLY A 14 -12.81 27.74 5.29
C GLY A 14 -11.55 27.33 4.49
N GLY A 15 -10.90 26.25 4.94
CA GLY A 15 -9.71 25.66 4.31
C GLY A 15 -8.50 25.56 5.25
N LYS A 16 -7.56 24.68 4.92
CA LYS A 16 -6.27 24.55 5.59
C LYS A 16 -5.19 25.25 4.79
N ARG A 17 -4.10 25.67 5.44
CA ARG A 17 -2.95 26.32 4.81
C ARG A 17 -1.66 25.62 5.20
N ASP A 18 -0.73 25.58 4.26
CA ASP A 18 0.66 25.22 4.49
C ASP A 18 1.53 26.16 3.64
N GLY A 19 2.30 27.03 4.30
CA GLY A 19 2.97 28.17 3.66
C GLY A 19 2.00 29.02 2.83
N ASP A 20 2.33 29.22 1.55
CA ASP A 20 1.52 29.97 0.57
C ASP A 20 0.40 29.13 -0.09
N ARG A 21 0.37 27.82 0.13
CA ARG A 21 -0.62 26.92 -0.48
C ARG A 21 -1.89 26.84 0.38
N ARG A 22 -3.05 26.78 -0.29
CA ARG A 22 -4.36 26.60 0.35
C ARG A 22 -5.01 25.29 -0.08
N TYR A 23 -5.68 24.63 0.86
CA TYR A 23 -6.37 23.37 0.63
C TYR A 23 -7.82 23.46 1.12
N CYS A 24 -8.74 22.83 0.39
CA CYS A 24 -10.17 22.89 0.74
C CYS A 24 -10.48 22.13 2.05
N ASN A 25 -9.71 21.11 2.41
CA ASN A 25 -9.85 20.32 3.63
C ASN A 25 -8.54 19.61 4.02
N GLU A 26 -8.55 18.92 5.16
CA GLU A 26 -7.39 18.21 5.71
C GLU A 26 -6.91 17.04 4.85
N LYS A 27 -7.83 16.36 4.14
CA LYS A 27 -7.48 15.32 3.18
C LYS A 27 -6.67 15.88 2.02
N CYS A 28 -7.09 17.03 1.47
CA CYS A 28 -6.37 17.70 0.37
C CYS A 28 -5.04 18.29 0.85
N LEU A 29 -4.96 18.76 2.09
CA LEU A 29 -3.68 19.16 2.69
C LEU A 29 -2.71 17.97 2.71
N HIS A 30 -3.12 16.85 3.32
CA HIS A 30 -2.27 15.67 3.43
C HIS A 30 -1.85 15.10 2.06
N GLN A 31 -2.79 15.02 1.11
CA GLN A 31 -2.49 14.56 -0.25
C GLN A 31 -1.61 15.55 -1.04
N GLY A 32 -1.80 16.86 -0.84
CA GLY A 32 -0.95 17.89 -1.42
C GLY A 32 0.49 17.78 -0.95
N LEU A 33 0.69 17.68 0.37
CA LEU A 33 2.01 17.48 0.97
C LEU A 33 2.69 16.21 0.43
N LEU A 34 1.96 15.10 0.33
CA LEU A 34 2.50 13.86 -0.25
C LEU A 34 2.91 14.03 -1.71
N SER A 35 2.12 14.73 -2.52
CA SER A 35 2.43 15.00 -3.92
C SER A 35 3.67 15.90 -4.05
N ASP A 36 3.79 16.90 -3.19
CA ASP A 36 4.92 17.83 -3.17
C ASP A 36 6.21 17.10 -2.77
N ALA A 37 6.16 16.26 -1.73
CA ALA A 37 7.28 15.40 -1.34
C ALA A 37 7.64 14.39 -2.44
N ALA A 38 6.65 13.81 -3.11
CA ALA A 38 6.88 12.88 -4.22
C ALA A 38 7.55 13.55 -5.43
N SER A 39 7.26 14.83 -5.71
CA SER A 39 7.89 15.58 -6.80
C SER A 39 9.37 15.90 -6.58
N GLN A 40 9.84 15.86 -5.33
CA GLN A 40 11.25 16.06 -4.98
C GLN A 40 12.10 14.80 -5.20
N LEU A 41 11.46 13.64 -5.37
CA LEU A 41 12.16 12.39 -5.62
C LEU A 41 12.63 12.33 -7.08
N SER A 42 13.93 12.16 -7.29
CA SER A 42 14.43 11.89 -8.64
C SER A 42 13.91 10.53 -9.13
N PRO A 43 13.39 10.41 -10.36
CA PRO A 43 12.90 9.12 -10.87
C PRO A 43 13.97 8.03 -10.85
N ALA A 44 15.23 8.41 -11.04
CA ALA A 44 16.38 7.50 -11.04
C ALA A 44 16.68 6.93 -9.64
N ASP A 45 16.68 7.77 -8.60
CA ASP A 45 16.94 7.32 -7.22
C ASP A 45 15.83 6.41 -6.70
N VAL A 46 14.58 6.73 -7.05
CA VAL A 46 13.42 5.90 -6.74
C VAL A 46 13.55 4.53 -7.39
N GLN A 47 13.89 4.49 -8.68
CA GLN A 47 14.06 3.22 -9.39
C GLN A 47 15.20 2.40 -8.81
N ALA A 48 16.35 3.03 -8.51
CA ALA A 48 17.47 2.36 -7.87
C ALA A 48 17.10 1.80 -6.48
N HIS A 49 16.31 2.55 -5.70
CA HIS A 49 15.79 2.08 -4.42
C HIS A 49 14.85 0.89 -4.59
N ILE A 50 13.91 0.95 -5.53
CA ILE A 50 12.99 -0.16 -5.83
C ILE A 50 13.76 -1.42 -6.20
N PHE A 51 14.74 -1.32 -7.11
CA PHE A 51 15.57 -2.46 -7.49
C PHE A 51 16.37 -3.03 -6.32
N ARG A 52 16.92 -2.16 -5.45
CA ARG A 52 17.64 -2.59 -4.25
C ARG A 52 16.75 -3.37 -3.30
N VAL A 53 15.51 -2.91 -3.07
CA VAL A 53 14.54 -3.62 -2.22
C VAL A 53 14.11 -4.93 -2.89
N HIS A 54 13.81 -4.91 -4.19
CA HIS A 54 13.40 -6.09 -4.95
C HIS A 54 14.46 -7.19 -4.92
N LYS A 55 15.73 -6.86 -5.13
CA LYS A 55 16.84 -7.84 -5.08
C LYS A 55 17.37 -8.11 -3.67
N GLY A 56 16.87 -7.40 -2.67
CA GLY A 56 17.31 -7.50 -1.28
C GLY A 56 16.71 -8.70 -0.53
N ASN A 57 17.01 -8.75 0.77
CA ASN A 57 16.48 -9.77 1.67
C ASN A 57 14.98 -9.57 1.94
N CYS A 58 14.27 -10.67 2.15
CA CYS A 58 12.86 -10.63 2.49
C CYS A 58 12.64 -10.01 3.88
N PRO A 59 11.81 -8.96 4.03
CA PRO A 59 11.57 -8.33 5.34
C PRO A 59 10.85 -9.25 6.34
N LYS A 60 10.24 -10.35 5.88
CA LYS A 60 9.48 -11.28 6.72
C LYS A 60 10.30 -12.47 7.24
N CYS A 61 11.28 -12.94 6.47
CA CYS A 61 12.04 -14.14 6.82
C CYS A 61 13.56 -14.00 6.65
N ASP A 62 14.03 -12.81 6.28
CA ASP A 62 15.43 -12.48 5.98
C ASP A 62 16.11 -13.40 4.93
N GLY A 63 15.30 -14.12 4.16
CA GLY A 63 15.78 -14.99 3.08
C GLY A 63 16.12 -14.21 1.81
N PRO A 64 16.79 -14.84 0.84
CA PRO A 64 17.11 -14.19 -0.44
C PRO A 64 15.83 -13.79 -1.19
N GLY A 65 15.91 -12.66 -1.89
CA GLY A 65 14.89 -12.18 -2.81
C GLY A 65 14.69 -13.10 -4.03
N PRO A 66 13.84 -12.71 -5.00
CA PRO A 66 13.27 -11.37 -5.14
C PRO A 66 12.09 -11.10 -4.18
N VAL A 67 11.98 -9.86 -3.72
CA VAL A 67 10.88 -9.33 -2.91
C VAL A 67 9.87 -8.63 -3.80
N ASP A 68 8.60 -9.00 -3.69
CA ASP A 68 7.53 -8.39 -4.46
C ASP A 68 6.23 -8.30 -3.64
N VAL A 69 5.20 -7.65 -4.20
CA VAL A 69 3.88 -7.55 -3.60
C VAL A 69 3.06 -8.80 -3.92
N HIS A 70 2.78 -9.57 -2.88
CA HIS A 70 1.90 -10.72 -2.92
C HIS A 70 0.57 -10.39 -2.26
N THR A 71 -0.50 -10.32 -3.05
CA THR A 71 -1.85 -10.14 -2.53
C THR A 71 -2.50 -11.49 -2.24
N SER A 72 -3.07 -11.62 -1.05
CA SER A 72 -3.90 -12.74 -0.62
C SER A 72 -5.30 -12.26 -0.31
N TYR A 73 -6.31 -13.11 -0.56
CA TYR A 73 -7.70 -12.78 -0.32
C TYR A 73 -8.24 -13.65 0.81
N ARG A 74 -8.86 -13.01 1.80
CA ARG A 74 -9.42 -13.66 2.98
C ARG A 74 -10.90 -13.33 3.11
N VAL A 75 -11.70 -14.38 3.31
CA VAL A 75 -13.14 -14.30 3.54
C VAL A 75 -13.46 -14.99 4.85
N TYR A 76 -14.38 -14.41 5.62
CA TYR A 76 -15.13 -15.17 6.60
C TYR A 76 -16.58 -14.73 6.61
N SER A 77 -17.44 -15.65 6.98
CA SER A 77 -18.86 -15.45 7.15
C SER A 77 -19.27 -15.96 8.52
N VAL A 78 -20.19 -15.25 9.16
CA VAL A 78 -20.86 -15.67 10.40
C VAL A 78 -22.35 -15.45 10.18
N VAL A 79 -23.08 -16.52 9.84
CA VAL A 79 -24.55 -16.60 9.66
C VAL A 79 -25.14 -15.54 8.71
N MET A 80 -25.22 -14.28 9.11
CA MET A 80 -25.72 -13.16 8.30
C MET A 80 -24.65 -12.13 7.88
N MET A 81 -23.43 -12.19 8.42
CA MET A 81 -22.37 -11.24 8.10
C MET A 81 -21.28 -11.93 7.29
N THR A 82 -20.95 -11.38 6.12
CA THR A 82 -19.80 -11.82 5.32
C THR A 82 -18.83 -10.66 5.22
N SER A 83 -17.56 -10.90 5.53
CA SER A 83 -16.49 -9.92 5.43
C SER A 83 -15.41 -10.46 4.51
N TRP A 84 -14.95 -9.60 3.60
CA TRP A 84 -13.85 -9.88 2.69
C TRP A 84 -12.73 -8.87 2.89
N SER A 85 -11.50 -9.33 2.78
CA SER A 85 -10.31 -8.47 2.88
C SER A 85 -9.25 -8.88 1.85
N SER A 86 -8.66 -7.87 1.21
CA SER A 86 -7.48 -8.01 0.35
C SER A 86 -6.27 -7.64 1.18
N ARG A 87 -5.30 -8.56 1.28
CA ARG A 87 -4.13 -8.42 2.15
C ARG A 87 -2.86 -8.40 1.29
N PRO A 88 -2.40 -7.21 0.86
CA PRO A 88 -1.12 -7.08 0.18
C PRO A 88 0.03 -7.31 1.17
N LEU A 89 1.05 -8.06 0.75
CA LEU A 89 2.25 -8.32 1.52
C LEU A 89 3.49 -8.12 0.64
N VAL A 90 4.39 -7.24 1.06
CA VAL A 90 5.73 -7.11 0.45
C VAL A 90 6.64 -8.19 1.04
N ALA A 91 6.94 -9.24 0.28
CA ALA A 91 7.78 -10.34 0.74
C ALA A 91 8.36 -11.16 -0.43
N CYS A 92 9.21 -12.16 -0.13
CA CYS A 92 9.64 -13.11 -1.15
C CYS A 92 8.51 -14.09 -1.52
N ALA A 93 8.66 -14.77 -2.66
CA ALA A 93 7.69 -15.72 -3.18
C ALA A 93 7.28 -16.80 -2.15
N ARG A 94 8.24 -17.37 -1.41
CA ARG A 94 7.95 -18.37 -0.36
C ARG A 94 7.03 -17.82 0.73
N CYS A 95 7.31 -16.61 1.20
CA CYS A 95 6.52 -15.94 2.23
C CYS A 95 5.13 -15.53 1.72
N GLY A 96 5.04 -15.04 0.48
CA GLY A 96 3.78 -14.75 -0.20
C GLY A 96 2.91 -15.99 -0.36
N THR A 97 3.48 -17.10 -0.84
CA THR A 97 2.79 -18.39 -0.99
C THR A 97 2.29 -18.92 0.36
N LYS A 98 3.11 -18.87 1.41
CA LYS A 98 2.67 -19.26 2.77
C LYS A 98 1.45 -18.47 3.24
N GLN A 99 1.42 -17.16 2.99
CA GLN A 99 0.26 -16.34 3.36
C GLN A 99 -0.97 -16.71 2.53
N LYS A 100 -0.83 -16.84 1.21
CA LYS A 100 -1.94 -17.25 0.33
C LYS A 100 -2.54 -18.59 0.77
N ILE A 101 -1.71 -19.57 1.15
CA ILE A 101 -2.16 -20.85 1.68
C ILE A 101 -2.94 -20.64 2.98
N GLY A 102 -2.39 -19.89 3.93
CA GLY A 102 -3.04 -19.61 5.21
C GLY A 102 -4.40 -18.92 5.04
N ASP A 103 -4.48 -17.88 4.20
CA ASP A 103 -5.72 -17.15 3.95
C ASP A 103 -6.72 -17.99 3.10
N THR A 104 -6.23 -18.89 2.23
CA THR A 104 -7.08 -19.87 1.51
C THR A 104 -7.70 -20.88 2.48
N VAL A 105 -6.90 -21.48 3.36
CA VAL A 105 -7.37 -22.42 4.39
C VAL A 105 -8.36 -21.72 5.33
N PHE A 106 -8.04 -20.51 5.78
CA PHE A 106 -8.94 -19.71 6.59
C PHE A 106 -10.28 -19.47 5.88
N SER A 107 -10.25 -19.07 4.61
CA SER A 107 -11.45 -18.80 3.83
C SER A 107 -12.27 -20.05 3.55
N LEU A 108 -11.62 -21.20 3.39
CA LEU A 108 -12.29 -22.49 3.21
C LEU A 108 -13.11 -22.87 4.45
N PHE A 109 -12.53 -22.76 5.65
CA PHE A 109 -13.18 -23.17 6.90
C PHE A 109 -14.14 -22.14 7.49
N LEU A 110 -13.97 -20.85 7.18
CA LEU A 110 -14.75 -19.79 7.79
C LEU A 110 -15.59 -19.00 6.78
N GLY A 111 -15.41 -19.17 5.47
CA GLY A 111 -16.20 -18.48 4.44
C GLY A 111 -17.57 -19.11 4.16
N TRP A 112 -17.80 -20.36 4.55
CA TRP A 112 -19.01 -21.11 4.19
C TRP A 112 -20.22 -20.87 5.10
N TRP A 113 -20.05 -20.19 6.25
CA TRP A 113 -21.11 -20.11 7.27
C TRP A 113 -22.17 -19.03 6.99
N GLY A 114 -22.12 -18.35 5.84
CA GLY A 114 -23.10 -17.34 5.43
C GLY A 114 -24.05 -17.86 4.34
N LEU A 115 -25.35 -17.95 4.63
CA LEU A 115 -26.39 -18.26 3.65
C LEU A 115 -27.05 -16.95 3.15
N PRO A 116 -27.25 -16.72 1.84
CA PRO A 116 -26.87 -17.56 0.68
C PRO A 116 -25.47 -17.26 0.10
N TRP A 117 -24.84 -16.13 0.48
CA TRP A 117 -23.68 -15.58 -0.23
C TRP A 117 -22.35 -16.31 0.01
N GLY A 118 -22.16 -16.93 1.17
CA GLY A 118 -20.92 -17.65 1.52
C GLY A 118 -20.70 -18.89 0.64
N ILE A 119 -21.76 -19.62 0.29
CA ILE A 119 -21.66 -20.82 -0.57
C ILE A 119 -21.31 -20.45 -2.02
N LEU A 120 -21.79 -19.30 -2.52
CA LEU A 120 -21.56 -18.87 -3.90
C LEU A 120 -20.24 -18.11 -4.08
N MET A 121 -19.87 -17.25 -3.12
CA MET A 121 -18.69 -16.38 -3.23
C MET A 121 -17.40 -17.04 -2.78
N THR A 122 -17.45 -17.98 -1.83
CA THR A 122 -16.26 -18.70 -1.36
C THR A 122 -15.55 -19.45 -2.50
N PRO A 123 -16.23 -20.18 -3.42
CA PRO A 123 -15.61 -20.78 -4.60
C PRO A 123 -14.92 -19.75 -5.54
N VAL A 124 -15.53 -18.58 -5.73
CA VAL A 124 -14.96 -17.51 -6.57
C VAL A 124 -13.68 -16.94 -5.95
N GLN A 125 -13.66 -16.75 -4.62
CA GLN A 125 -12.45 -16.27 -3.94
C GLN A 125 -11.37 -17.36 -3.88
N LEU A 126 -11.77 -18.63 -3.72
CA LEU A 126 -10.85 -19.77 -3.77
C LEU A 126 -10.18 -19.88 -5.14
N THR A 127 -10.94 -19.77 -6.23
CA THR A 127 -10.42 -19.82 -7.60
C THR A 127 -9.51 -18.63 -7.92
N ARG A 128 -9.83 -17.42 -7.45
CA ARG A 128 -8.93 -16.25 -7.59
C ARG A 128 -7.62 -16.42 -6.83
N ASN A 129 -7.65 -16.95 -5.61
CA ASN A 129 -6.43 -17.31 -4.88
C ASN A 129 -5.66 -18.41 -5.63
N LEU A 130 -6.35 -19.43 -6.15
CA LEU A 130 -5.74 -20.52 -6.94
C LEU A 130 -5.01 -20.00 -8.18
N MET A 131 -5.66 -19.14 -8.98
CA MET A 131 -5.06 -18.50 -10.15
C MET A 131 -3.90 -17.57 -9.78
N ALA A 132 -3.94 -16.94 -8.59
CA ALA A 132 -2.87 -16.10 -8.11
C ALA A 132 -1.63 -16.88 -7.65
N PHE A 133 -1.66 -18.20 -7.50
CA PHE A 133 -0.45 -19.01 -7.23
C PHE A 133 0.44 -19.18 -8.46
N GLY A 134 -0.11 -19.10 -9.67
CA GLY A 134 0.67 -19.28 -10.92
C GLY A 134 1.54 -18.09 -11.31
N LYS A 135 1.45 -16.96 -10.60
CA LYS A 135 2.26 -15.77 -10.87
C LYS A 135 3.47 -15.74 -9.94
N THR A 136 4.57 -16.30 -10.42
CA THR A 136 5.90 -16.11 -9.82
C THR A 136 6.37 -14.71 -10.18
N PRO A 137 6.90 -13.91 -9.21
CA PRO A 137 7.55 -12.65 -9.52
C PRO A 137 8.68 -12.87 -10.51
N ASP A 138 8.79 -12.01 -11.51
CA ASP A 138 9.96 -11.97 -12.37
C ASP A 138 11.17 -11.56 -11.50
N PRO A 139 12.27 -12.34 -11.47
CA PRO A 139 13.46 -11.98 -10.70
C PRO A 139 14.18 -10.73 -11.18
N GLU A 140 14.01 -10.38 -12.46
CA GLU A 140 14.73 -9.29 -13.11
C GLU A 140 13.92 -7.99 -13.07
N THR A 141 12.59 -8.05 -13.00
CA THR A 141 11.72 -6.88 -13.10
C THR A 141 10.81 -6.71 -11.89
N PRO A 142 10.89 -5.58 -11.15
CA PRO A 142 9.99 -5.31 -10.05
C PRO A 142 8.56 -5.08 -10.57
N SER A 143 7.55 -5.58 -9.85
CA SER A 143 6.18 -5.35 -10.27
C SER A 143 5.75 -3.88 -10.11
N PRO A 144 4.79 -3.40 -10.94
CA PRO A 144 4.22 -2.07 -10.78
C PRO A 144 3.59 -1.84 -9.39
N ALA A 145 3.10 -2.91 -8.75
CA ALA A 145 2.54 -2.83 -7.40
C ALA A 145 3.62 -2.55 -6.35
N LEU A 146 4.79 -3.19 -6.47
CA LEU A 146 5.94 -2.92 -5.60
C LEU A 146 6.43 -1.49 -5.76
N GLU A 147 6.56 -1.02 -7.00
CA GLU A 147 6.92 0.36 -7.32
C GLU A 147 5.97 1.36 -6.67
N GLN A 148 4.65 1.15 -6.79
CA GLN A 148 3.65 2.02 -6.18
C GLN A 148 3.76 2.05 -4.65
N VAL A 149 3.90 0.89 -4.01
CA VAL A 149 4.03 0.80 -2.55
C VAL A 149 5.30 1.50 -2.07
N LEU A 150 6.45 1.23 -2.69
CA LEU A 150 7.72 1.82 -2.28
C LEU A 150 7.78 3.33 -2.54
N ARG A 151 7.23 3.81 -3.66
CA ARG A 151 7.10 5.26 -3.92
C ARG A 151 6.29 5.96 -2.84
N SER A 152 5.15 5.38 -2.46
CA SER A 152 4.30 5.94 -1.41
C SER A 152 5.03 5.95 -0.05
N HIS A 153 5.83 4.92 0.23
CA HIS A 153 6.61 4.83 1.47
C HIS A 153 7.74 5.87 1.51
N LEU A 154 8.48 6.06 0.42
CA LEU A 154 9.52 7.08 0.31
C LEU A 154 8.93 8.50 0.47
N ALA A 155 7.81 8.79 -0.19
CA ALA A 155 7.13 10.07 -0.03
C ALA A 155 6.70 10.33 1.42
N ALA A 156 6.18 9.30 2.10
CA ALA A 156 5.80 9.40 3.51
C ALA A 156 7.01 9.62 4.44
N GLN A 157 8.14 8.95 4.19
CA GLN A 157 9.38 9.13 4.95
C GLN A 157 9.96 10.55 4.77
N LEU A 158 9.95 11.08 3.54
CA LEU A 158 10.40 12.46 3.29
C LEU A 158 9.57 13.48 4.07
N LEU A 159 8.25 13.32 4.08
CA LEU A 159 7.37 14.18 4.89
C LEU A 159 7.68 14.08 6.38
N ALA A 160 7.85 12.86 6.90
CA ALA A 160 8.19 12.66 8.31
C ALA A 160 9.53 13.33 8.67
N ASN A 161 10.55 13.19 7.82
CA ASN A 161 11.86 13.82 8.02
C ASN A 161 11.78 15.35 7.97
N GLN A 162 10.99 15.93 7.05
CA GLN A 162 10.79 17.38 6.96
C GLN A 162 10.07 17.92 8.20
N GLN A 163 9.06 17.21 8.70
CA GLN A 163 8.36 17.57 9.93
C GLN A 163 9.28 17.51 11.16
N GLN A 164 10.17 16.50 11.23
CA GLN A 164 11.18 16.40 12.28
C GLN A 164 12.21 17.53 12.22
N ALA A 165 12.70 17.88 11.03
CA ALA A 165 13.62 19.00 10.85
C ALA A 165 12.98 20.35 11.23
N ALA A 166 11.70 20.55 10.89
CA ALA A 166 10.96 21.76 11.25
C ALA A 166 10.62 21.87 12.74
N SER A 167 10.58 20.75 13.47
CA SER A 167 10.23 20.69 14.90
C SER A 167 11.43 20.63 15.84
N GLN A 168 12.67 20.53 15.32
CA GLN A 168 13.86 20.70 16.14
C GLN A 168 14.06 22.19 16.48
N PRO A 169 13.91 22.62 17.75
CA PRO A 169 14.22 23.98 18.13
C PRO A 169 15.72 24.21 17.90
N GLY A 170 16.04 25.22 17.08
CA GLY A 170 17.41 25.61 16.79
C GLY A 170 18.19 25.85 18.08
N ASN A 171 19.14 24.95 18.35
CA ASN A 171 20.02 25.04 19.50
C ASN A 171 21.11 26.07 19.16
N TYR A 172 20.77 27.37 19.28
CA TYR A 172 21.73 28.45 19.17
C TYR A 172 22.61 28.44 20.43
N ARG A 173 23.85 28.00 20.26
CA ARG A 173 24.97 28.29 21.16
C ARG A 173 25.60 29.62 20.79
#